data_AF-A0A924G451-F1
#
_entry.id   AF-A0A924G451-F1
#
_cell.length_a   1.000
_cell.length_b   1.000
_cell.length_c   1.000
_cell.angle_alpha   90.00
_cell.angle_beta   90.00
_cell.angle_gamma   90.00
#
_symmetry.space_group_name_H-M   'P 1'
#
loop_
_entity.id
_entity.type
_entity.pdbx_description
1 polymer ?
#
loop_
_entity_poly.entity_id
_entity_poly.type
_entity_poly.pdbx_seq_one_letter_code
_entity_poly.pdbx_strand_id
1 'polypeptide(L)'
;ITGGKVNGLSGKWQMVFGKGGCPGGCGQGSATIVTTEKKMGNNAIEIKVDTQVSRNDIKIYQSISGTQAAGGYEVSFWVKASIASPVSIELLKGTQPHPHNGNVPFAGYFTATTQWQQLKFTTNIADWTDLERTEMRVSIRINTSNALPVGPYPKKFWIDDVSIVKK
;
A
#
# COMPACT_ATOMS: atom_id res chain seq x y z
N ILE A 1 4.39 11.09 -26.32
CA ILE A 1 3.97 11.42 -24.93
C ILE A 1 3.33 10.15 -24.37
N THR A 2 4.08 9.12 -23.93
CA THR A 2 4.97 9.11 -22.74
C THR A 2 4.33 9.86 -21.58
N GLY A 3 3.59 9.13 -20.75
CA GLY A 3 2.96 9.67 -19.54
C GLY A 3 1.59 9.03 -19.29
N GLY A 4 1.58 7.79 -18.80
CA GLY A 4 0.35 7.21 -18.27
C GLY A 4 -0.04 7.97 -17.00
N LYS A 5 -1.01 8.88 -17.09
CA LYS A 5 -1.69 9.43 -15.91
C LYS A 5 -2.51 8.29 -15.30
N VAL A 6 -2.01 7.72 -14.21
CA VAL A 6 -2.63 6.61 -13.50
C VAL A 6 -3.18 7.14 -12.19
N ASN A 7 -4.31 7.82 -12.30
CA ASN A 7 -4.85 8.55 -11.16
C ASN A 7 -5.57 7.58 -10.24
N GLY A 8 -4.90 7.23 -9.14
CA GLY A 8 -5.64 7.19 -7.90
C GLY A 8 -6.33 8.54 -7.69
N LEU A 9 -7.44 8.57 -6.96
CA LEU A 9 -8.10 9.83 -6.66
C LEU A 9 -7.15 10.68 -5.81
N SER A 10 -6.67 11.79 -6.38
CA SER A 10 -5.71 12.68 -5.72
C SER A 10 -6.21 13.09 -4.33
N GLY A 11 -5.36 12.94 -3.33
CA GLY A 11 -5.68 13.25 -1.94
C GLY A 11 -6.68 12.29 -1.28
N LYS A 12 -7.08 11.18 -1.92
CA LYS A 12 -8.04 10.22 -1.36
C LYS A 12 -7.48 8.81 -1.29
N TRP A 13 -7.66 8.17 -0.14
CA TRP A 13 -7.35 6.75 0.04
C TRP A 13 -8.32 5.88 -0.77
N GLN A 14 -7.76 4.84 -1.39
CA GLN A 14 -8.49 3.88 -2.19
C GLN A 14 -8.04 2.47 -1.87
N MET A 15 -8.98 1.54 -1.90
CA MET A 15 -8.73 0.11 -1.72
C MET A 15 -9.09 -0.62 -3.01
N VAL A 16 -8.23 -1.54 -3.43
CA VAL A 16 -8.46 -2.41 -4.59
C VAL A 16 -8.47 -3.86 -4.15
N PHE A 17 -9.45 -4.61 -4.66
CA PHE A 17 -9.47 -6.07 -4.72
C PHE A 17 -9.51 -6.47 -6.20
N GLY A 18 -8.35 -6.77 -6.78
CA GLY A 18 -8.20 -7.10 -8.19
C GLY A 18 -8.74 -8.51 -8.47
N LYS A 19 -9.89 -8.59 -9.14
CA LYS A 19 -10.52 -9.85 -9.52
C LYS A 19 -10.32 -10.13 -11.03
N GLY A 20 -9.64 -11.24 -11.38
CA GLY A 20 -9.74 -11.88 -12.71
C GLY A 20 -8.57 -12.76 -13.20
N GLY A 21 -8.77 -14.10 -13.21
CA GLY A 21 -8.16 -15.11 -14.11
C GLY A 21 -6.66 -15.43 -14.01
N CYS A 22 -5.87 -14.52 -13.43
CA CYS A 22 -4.41 -14.48 -13.18
C CYS A 22 -3.48 -15.07 -14.26
N PRO A 23 -2.53 -14.29 -14.82
CA PRO A 23 -1.42 -13.73 -14.02
C PRO A 23 -1.49 -12.20 -13.87
N GLY A 24 -1.57 -11.73 -12.62
CA GLY A 24 -1.57 -10.30 -12.24
C GLY A 24 -2.82 -9.80 -11.48
N GLY A 25 -3.81 -10.66 -11.22
CA GLY A 25 -5.04 -10.28 -10.51
C GLY A 25 -5.92 -11.45 -10.07
N CYS A 26 -5.84 -11.89 -8.82
CA CYS A 26 -6.71 -12.95 -8.26
C CYS A 26 -7.00 -12.76 -6.75
N GLY A 27 -7.18 -11.50 -6.33
CA GLY A 27 -7.52 -11.14 -4.95
C GLY A 27 -9.02 -11.17 -4.69
N GLN A 28 -9.41 -11.82 -3.60
CA GLN A 28 -10.76 -11.78 -3.05
C GLN A 28 -10.72 -11.37 -1.57
N GLY A 29 -11.66 -10.54 -1.16
CA GLY A 29 -11.78 -10.10 0.21
C GLY A 29 -12.80 -8.98 0.37
N SER A 30 -12.75 -8.34 1.53
CA SER A 30 -13.58 -7.19 1.87
C SER A 30 -12.80 -6.20 2.72
N ALA A 31 -13.23 -4.93 2.73
CA ALA A 31 -12.72 -3.94 3.65
C ALA A 31 -13.87 -3.23 4.36
N THR A 32 -13.72 -3.01 5.65
CA THR A 32 -14.71 -2.34 6.50
C THR A 32 -14.03 -1.36 7.43
N ILE A 33 -14.65 -0.21 7.66
CA ILE A 33 -14.18 0.71 8.69
C ILE A 33 -14.61 0.18 10.05
N VAL A 34 -13.68 0.14 11.00
CA VAL A 34 -13.91 -0.35 12.37
C VAL A 34 -13.54 0.74 13.40
N THR A 35 -14.32 0.80 14.47
CA THR A 35 -14.16 1.80 15.56
C THR A 35 -13.59 1.20 16.84
N THR A 36 -13.71 -0.11 17.05
CA THR A 36 -13.30 -0.81 18.28
C THR A 36 -11.88 -1.38 18.19
N GLU A 37 -11.53 -2.02 17.07
CA GLU A 37 -10.19 -2.54 16.80
C GLU A 37 -9.38 -1.49 16.02
N LYS A 38 -8.88 -0.49 16.75
CA LYS A 38 -8.07 0.62 16.23
C LYS A 38 -6.87 0.89 17.12
N LYS A 39 -5.84 1.54 16.57
CA LYS A 39 -4.65 1.90 17.32
C LYS A 39 -4.73 3.32 17.86
N MET A 40 -5.12 4.28 17.02
CA MET A 40 -5.20 5.70 17.38
C MET A 40 -6.42 6.36 16.71
N GLY A 41 -6.70 7.60 17.12
CA GLY A 41 -7.74 8.41 16.48
C GLY A 41 -9.13 7.76 16.51
N ASN A 42 -9.87 7.90 15.41
CA ASN A 42 -11.29 7.59 15.37
C ASN A 42 -11.60 6.19 14.85
N ASN A 43 -10.90 5.74 13.79
CA ASN A 43 -11.22 4.51 13.07
C ASN A 43 -9.96 3.86 12.50
N ALA A 44 -10.01 2.55 12.29
CA ALA A 44 -9.07 1.80 11.45
C ALA A 44 -9.81 1.17 10.26
N ILE A 45 -9.06 0.71 9.26
CA ILE A 45 -9.61 -0.16 8.21
C ILE A 45 -9.30 -1.62 8.54
N GLU A 46 -10.34 -2.45 8.69
CA GLU A 46 -10.21 -3.90 8.69
C GLU A 46 -10.27 -4.39 7.24
N ILE A 47 -9.26 -5.15 6.83
CA ILE A 47 -9.16 -5.79 5.53
C ILE A 47 -9.19 -7.30 5.75
N LYS A 48 -10.24 -7.96 5.27
CA LYS A 48 -10.33 -9.41 5.23
C LYS A 48 -9.87 -9.89 3.85
N VAL A 49 -8.83 -10.70 3.82
CA VAL A 49 -8.32 -11.35 2.62
C VAL A 49 -8.80 -12.80 2.64
N ASP A 50 -9.61 -13.17 1.66
CA ASP A 50 -10.08 -14.54 1.46
C ASP A 50 -9.14 -15.32 0.53
N THR A 51 -8.64 -14.66 -0.52
CA THR A 51 -7.61 -15.19 -1.42
C THR A 51 -6.75 -14.06 -1.99
N GLN A 52 -5.52 -14.38 -2.35
CA GLN A 52 -4.60 -13.48 -3.05
C GLN A 52 -3.58 -14.31 -3.82
N VAL A 53 -3.06 -13.80 -4.94
CA VAL A 53 -2.04 -14.48 -5.77
C VAL A 53 -0.83 -13.58 -5.99
N SER A 54 -1.03 -12.28 -6.10
CA SER A 54 0.02 -11.28 -6.22
C SER A 54 -0.17 -10.15 -5.21
N ARG A 55 0.95 -9.56 -4.77
CA ARG A 55 1.01 -8.27 -4.06
C ARG A 55 0.28 -7.11 -4.75
N ASN A 56 -0.05 -7.26 -6.03
CA ASN A 56 -0.83 -6.28 -6.79
C ASN A 56 -2.34 -6.42 -6.64
N ASP A 57 -2.81 -7.57 -6.16
CA ASP A 57 -4.22 -7.88 -6.13
C ASP A 57 -4.97 -7.10 -5.04
N ILE A 58 -4.37 -6.96 -3.87
CA ILE A 58 -4.99 -6.30 -2.71
C ILE A 58 -4.06 -5.22 -2.19
N LYS A 59 -4.51 -3.97 -2.30
CA LYS A 59 -3.71 -2.80 -1.92
C LYS A 59 -4.60 -1.63 -1.49
N ILE A 60 -4.12 -0.91 -0.49
CA ILE A 60 -4.60 0.42 -0.12
C ILE A 60 -3.58 1.44 -0.61
N TYR A 61 -4.02 2.47 -1.31
CA TYR A 61 -3.12 3.44 -1.92
C TYR A 61 -3.76 4.82 -2.01
N GLN A 62 -2.91 5.83 -2.15
CA GLN A 62 -3.31 7.21 -2.35
C GLN A 62 -2.29 7.92 -3.24
N SER A 63 -2.77 8.67 -4.22
CA SER A 63 -1.95 9.67 -4.92
C SER A 63 -1.88 10.93 -4.05
N ILE A 64 -0.67 11.40 -3.77
CA ILE A 64 -0.41 12.60 -2.97
C ILE A 64 -0.55 13.80 -3.89
N SER A 65 -1.48 14.70 -3.56
CA SER A 65 -1.83 15.83 -4.41
C SER A 65 -0.67 16.79 -4.63
N GLY A 66 -0.49 17.22 -5.88
CA GLY A 66 0.51 18.23 -6.27
C GLY A 66 1.94 17.68 -6.36
N THR A 67 2.88 18.60 -6.55
CA THR A 67 4.32 18.29 -6.69
C THR A 67 5.00 18.29 -5.34
N GLN A 68 5.55 17.14 -4.96
CA GLN A 68 6.28 16.98 -3.69
C GLN A 68 7.70 17.51 -3.82
N ALA A 69 8.29 18.04 -2.75
CA ALA A 69 9.67 18.54 -2.77
C ALA A 69 10.70 17.40 -2.94
N ALA A 70 11.84 17.68 -3.57
CA ALA A 70 12.98 16.76 -3.54
C ALA A 70 13.50 16.57 -2.10
N GLY A 71 13.94 15.36 -1.75
CA GLY A 71 14.57 15.05 -0.47
C GLY A 71 14.19 13.70 0.13
N GLY A 72 14.51 13.54 1.42
CA GLY A 72 14.20 12.35 2.22
C GLY A 72 12.74 12.35 2.67
N TYR A 73 12.13 11.16 2.67
CA TYR A 73 10.77 10.92 3.13
C TYR A 73 10.72 9.70 4.04
N GLU A 74 9.85 9.76 5.04
CA GLU A 74 9.41 8.61 5.83
C GLU A 74 7.92 8.39 5.60
N VAL A 75 7.57 7.15 5.28
CA VAL A 75 6.21 6.68 5.28
C VAL A 75 6.03 5.73 6.46
N SER A 76 5.00 5.94 7.26
CA SER A 76 4.69 5.08 8.40
C SER A 76 3.21 4.76 8.47
N PHE A 77 2.89 3.62 9.08
CA PHE A 77 1.52 3.21 9.36
C PHE A 77 1.50 2.21 10.51
N TRP A 78 0.41 2.20 11.26
CA TRP A 78 0.15 1.14 12.23
C TRP A 78 -0.52 -0.04 11.54
N VAL A 79 -0.08 -1.25 11.90
CA VAL A 79 -0.68 -2.48 11.40
C VAL A 79 -0.80 -3.53 12.49
N LYS A 80 -1.87 -4.32 12.42
CA LYS A 80 -2.10 -5.58 13.12
C LYS A 80 -2.62 -6.60 12.11
N ALA A 81 -2.35 -7.88 12.30
CA ALA A 81 -2.88 -8.96 11.49
C ALA A 81 -3.42 -10.11 12.36
N SER A 82 -4.39 -10.89 11.86
CA SER A 82 -4.95 -12.03 12.62
C SER A 82 -3.94 -13.18 12.80
N ILE A 83 -2.95 -13.24 11.91
CA ILE A 83 -1.82 -14.16 11.93
C ILE A 83 -0.61 -13.41 11.37
N ALA A 84 0.60 -13.76 11.82
CA ALA A 84 1.83 -13.19 11.26
C ALA A 84 1.81 -13.27 9.73
N SER A 85 1.86 -12.12 9.06
CA SER A 85 1.59 -12.05 7.62
C SER A 85 2.43 -10.98 6.92
N PRO A 86 2.84 -11.22 5.67
CA PRO A 86 3.63 -10.27 4.91
C PRO A 86 2.84 -8.99 4.60
N VAL A 87 3.49 -7.84 4.71
CA VAL A 87 2.96 -6.54 4.28
C VAL A 87 4.10 -5.77 3.62
N SER A 88 3.81 -5.08 2.52
CA SER A 88 4.76 -4.15 1.90
C SER A 88 4.20 -2.76 1.80
N ILE A 89 5.10 -1.78 1.77
CA ILE A 89 4.79 -0.41 1.42
C ILE A 89 5.67 0.03 0.27
N GLU A 90 5.10 0.82 -0.63
CA GLU A 90 5.83 1.39 -1.75
C GLU A 90 5.59 2.89 -1.84
N LEU A 91 6.64 3.59 -2.27
CA LEU A 91 6.53 4.94 -2.79
C LEU A 91 6.84 4.92 -4.28
N LEU A 92 5.86 5.33 -5.08
CA LEU A 92 5.82 5.18 -6.53
C LEU A 92 5.78 6.55 -7.20
N LYS A 93 6.47 6.68 -8.33
CA LYS A 93 6.45 7.90 -9.15
C LYS A 93 5.04 8.14 -9.69
N GLY A 94 4.65 9.40 -9.86
CA GLY A 94 3.35 9.75 -10.48
C GLY A 94 3.25 9.32 -11.95
N THR A 95 4.39 9.14 -12.61
CA THR A 95 4.49 8.66 -14.00
C THR A 95 4.40 7.14 -14.14
N GLN A 96 4.31 6.40 -13.03
CA GLN A 96 4.45 4.94 -13.03
C GLN A 96 3.12 4.24 -13.34
N PRO A 97 3.04 3.36 -14.36
CA PRO A 97 1.79 2.77 -14.81
C PRO A 97 1.18 1.76 -13.81
N HIS A 98 -0.17 1.68 -13.76
CA HIS A 98 -0.92 0.82 -12.82
C HIS A 98 -0.53 -0.67 -12.83
N PRO A 99 -0.30 -1.32 -13.99
CA PRO A 99 0.07 -2.73 -14.01
C PRO A 99 1.53 -2.98 -13.59
N HIS A 100 2.41 -1.97 -13.66
CA HIS A 100 3.83 -2.08 -13.27
C HIS A 100 4.11 -1.61 -11.84
N ASN A 101 3.06 -1.63 -11.02
CA ASN A 101 3.05 -1.53 -9.57
C ASN A 101 3.92 -2.57 -8.84
N GLY A 102 4.90 -3.18 -9.50
CA GLY A 102 5.85 -4.13 -8.92
C GLY A 102 7.31 -3.96 -9.37
N ASN A 103 7.61 -3.07 -10.32
CA ASN A 103 8.98 -2.69 -10.66
C ASN A 103 9.25 -1.31 -10.05
N VAL A 104 9.64 -1.29 -8.77
CA VAL A 104 10.63 -0.40 -8.11
C VAL A 104 10.69 1.05 -8.64
N PRO A 105 10.57 2.05 -7.76
CA PRO A 105 11.86 2.56 -7.23
C PRO A 105 12.08 2.24 -5.75
N PHE A 106 11.05 2.22 -4.90
CA PHE A 106 11.23 2.16 -3.45
C PHE A 106 10.15 1.32 -2.76
N ALA A 107 10.55 0.20 -2.14
CA ALA A 107 9.67 -0.71 -1.41
C ALA A 107 10.27 -1.11 -0.05
N GLY A 108 9.45 -1.08 0.99
CA GLY A 108 9.72 -1.68 2.29
C GLY A 108 8.92 -2.98 2.45
N TYR A 109 9.57 -4.03 2.97
CA TYR A 109 8.96 -5.34 3.19
C TYR A 109 9.00 -5.68 4.66
N PHE A 110 7.86 -6.09 5.21
CA PHE A 110 7.67 -6.32 6.65
C PHE A 110 6.77 -7.53 6.90
N THR A 111 6.67 -7.89 8.18
CA THR A 111 5.72 -8.89 8.68
C THR A 111 4.83 -8.22 9.73
N ALA A 112 3.54 -8.08 9.41
CA ALA A 112 2.53 -7.70 10.38
C ALA A 112 2.33 -8.86 11.38
N THR A 113 2.09 -8.55 12.64
CA THR A 113 1.95 -9.51 13.75
C THR A 113 0.56 -9.41 14.37
N THR A 114 0.26 -10.26 15.35
CA THR A 114 -1.01 -10.24 16.09
C THR A 114 -1.17 -9.07 17.04
N GLN A 115 -0.13 -8.24 17.20
CA GLN A 115 -0.14 -7.02 17.99
C GLN A 115 0.03 -5.81 17.07
N TRP A 116 -0.52 -4.67 17.49
CA TRP A 116 -0.30 -3.40 16.81
C TRP A 116 1.17 -3.02 16.82
N GLN A 117 1.72 -2.77 15.64
CA GLN A 117 3.08 -2.27 15.46
C GLN A 117 3.09 -1.12 14.45
N GLN A 118 4.01 -0.18 14.64
CA GLN A 118 4.24 0.87 13.65
C GLN A 118 5.34 0.41 12.71
N LEU A 119 5.02 0.31 11.42
CA LEU A 119 5.99 0.05 10.38
C LEU A 119 6.43 1.36 9.76
N LYS A 120 7.72 1.49 9.48
CA LYS A 120 8.34 2.70 8.95
C LYS A 120 9.22 2.36 7.76
N PHE A 121 9.06 3.12 6.68
CA PHE A 121 9.85 3.02 5.47
C PHE A 121 10.43 4.38 5.11
N THR A 122 11.75 4.46 5.00
CA THR A 122 12.45 5.69 4.63
C THR A 122 13.04 5.58 3.24
N THR A 123 12.90 6.63 2.44
CA THR A 123 13.51 6.72 1.12
C THR A 123 13.94 8.14 0.78
N ASN A 124 14.74 8.32 -0.25
CA ASN A 124 15.14 9.61 -0.78
C ASN A 124 14.71 9.70 -2.25
N ILE A 125 13.93 10.74 -2.58
CA ILE A 125 13.42 11.00 -3.94
C ILE A 125 14.10 12.21 -4.59
N ALA A 126 15.27 12.61 -4.10
CA ALA A 126 15.99 13.78 -4.62
C ALA A 126 16.42 13.63 -6.09
N ASP A 127 16.56 12.40 -6.57
CA ASP A 127 16.88 12.06 -7.95
C ASP A 127 15.66 12.09 -8.90
N TRP A 128 14.44 12.24 -8.35
CA TRP A 128 13.22 12.30 -9.16
C TRP A 128 12.97 13.70 -9.73
N THR A 129 12.57 13.74 -11.00
CA THR A 129 12.10 14.96 -11.66
C THR A 129 10.81 15.49 -11.03
N ASP A 130 10.50 16.77 -11.24
CA ASP A 130 9.24 17.36 -10.76
C ASP A 130 8.01 16.60 -11.29
N LEU A 131 8.04 16.12 -12.53
CA LEU A 131 6.96 15.33 -13.11
C LEU A 131 6.76 13.98 -12.39
N GLU A 132 7.84 13.33 -12.00
CA GLU A 132 7.79 12.06 -11.24
C GLU A 132 7.32 12.26 -9.79
N ARG A 133 7.61 13.42 -9.20
CA ARG A 133 7.16 13.83 -7.86
C ARG A 133 5.74 14.40 -7.84
N THR A 134 5.17 14.72 -9.00
CA THR A 134 3.79 15.19 -9.12
C THR A 134 2.84 14.01 -9.04
N GLU A 135 1.85 14.07 -8.13
CA GLU A 135 0.89 12.96 -7.95
C GLU A 135 1.57 11.62 -7.61
N MET A 136 2.72 11.67 -6.93
CA MET A 136 3.41 10.47 -6.44
C MET A 136 2.48 9.67 -5.54
N ARG A 137 2.68 8.34 -5.45
CA ARG A 137 1.71 7.46 -4.79
C ARG A 137 2.34 6.64 -3.69
N VAL A 138 1.67 6.59 -2.55
CA VAL A 138 1.92 5.59 -1.51
C VAL A 138 1.01 4.39 -1.76
N SER A 139 1.53 3.18 -1.59
CA SER A 139 0.74 1.95 -1.67
C SER A 139 1.16 0.99 -0.56
N ILE A 140 0.23 0.63 0.31
CA ILE A 140 0.39 -0.48 1.27
C ILE A 140 -0.29 -1.72 0.68
N ARG A 141 0.39 -2.85 0.74
CA ARG A 141 -0.02 -4.11 0.12
C ARG A 141 0.03 -5.20 1.14
N ILE A 142 -1.03 -5.99 1.17
CA ILE A 142 -1.27 -7.03 2.17
C ILE A 142 -0.53 -8.34 1.80
N ASN A 143 0.58 -8.20 1.09
CA ASN A 143 1.47 -9.25 0.64
C ASN A 143 2.77 -8.61 0.10
N THR A 144 3.84 -9.39 0.03
CA THR A 144 5.16 -8.99 -0.47
C THR A 144 5.54 -9.69 -1.77
N SER A 145 4.89 -10.82 -2.10
CA SER A 145 5.26 -11.67 -3.24
C SER A 145 4.30 -11.54 -4.43
N ASN A 146 4.78 -11.87 -5.63
CA ASN A 146 3.93 -12.13 -6.81
C ASN A 146 3.46 -13.60 -6.89
N ALA A 147 3.80 -14.42 -5.88
CA ALA A 147 3.35 -15.80 -5.75
C ALA A 147 2.17 -15.92 -4.78
N LEU A 148 1.38 -16.98 -4.98
CA LEU A 148 0.31 -17.42 -4.08
C LEU A 148 0.80 -17.37 -2.63
N PRO A 149 0.25 -16.48 -1.78
CA PRO A 149 0.63 -16.45 -0.38
C PRO A 149 0.15 -17.75 0.25
N VAL A 150 1.06 -18.40 0.97
CA VAL A 150 0.78 -19.61 1.71
C VAL A 150 -0.27 -19.29 2.79
N GLY A 151 -1.24 -20.20 2.93
CA GLY A 151 -2.34 -20.10 3.89
C GLY A 151 -1.88 -20.07 5.35
N PRO A 152 -2.82 -20.06 6.32
CA PRO A 152 -4.27 -20.19 6.16
C PRO A 152 -4.97 -18.87 5.79
N TYR A 153 -6.12 -18.98 5.12
CA TYR A 153 -7.09 -17.91 4.87
C TYR A 153 -8.41 -18.24 5.62
N PRO A 154 -9.26 -17.24 5.94
CA PRO A 154 -9.06 -15.81 5.69
C PRO A 154 -8.02 -15.19 6.64
N LYS A 155 -7.28 -14.20 6.14
CA LYS A 155 -6.38 -13.37 6.94
C LYS A 155 -7.04 -12.01 7.13
N LYS A 156 -6.98 -11.45 8.34
CA LYS A 156 -7.42 -10.10 8.61
C LYS A 156 -6.24 -9.19 8.88
N PHE A 157 -6.34 -7.96 8.42
CA PHE A 157 -5.38 -6.90 8.69
C PHE A 157 -6.15 -5.69 9.17
N TRP A 158 -5.59 -4.99 10.14
CA TRP A 158 -6.05 -3.67 10.56
C TRP A 158 -4.95 -2.69 10.24
N ILE A 159 -5.28 -1.63 9.51
CA ILE A 159 -4.36 -0.53 9.19
C ILE A 159 -4.93 0.74 9.78
N ASP A 160 -4.06 1.53 10.39
CA ASP A 160 -4.41 2.78 11.04
C ASP A 160 -3.28 3.81 10.90
N ASP A 161 -3.64 5.09 11.00
CA ASP A 161 -2.75 6.24 11.06
C ASP A 161 -1.57 6.18 10.06
N VAL A 162 -1.90 6.24 8.78
CA VAL A 162 -0.91 6.28 7.70
C VAL A 162 -0.39 7.71 7.53
N SER A 163 0.93 7.88 7.60
CA SER A 163 1.60 9.18 7.53
C SER A 163 2.75 9.16 6.53
N ILE A 164 2.94 10.30 5.86
CA ILE A 164 4.03 10.55 4.92
C ILE A 164 4.63 11.90 5.30
N VAL A 165 5.89 11.90 5.74
CA VAL A 165 6.57 13.11 6.20
C VAL A 165 7.88 13.29 5.46
N LYS A 166 8.18 14.54 5.07
CA LYS A 166 9.52 14.91 4.61
C LYS A 166 10.46 14.94 5.82
N LYS A 167 11.66 14.37 5.66
CA LYS A 167 12.74 14.40 6.66
C LYS A 167 13.74 15.50 6.39
#